data_AF-A0A150UNK1-F1
#
_entry.id   AF-A0A150UNK1-F1
#
_cell.length_a   1.000
_cell.length_b   1.000
_cell.length_c   1.000
_cell.angle_alpha   90.00
_cell.angle_beta   90.00
_cell.angle_gamma   90.00
#
_symmetry.space_group_name_H-M   'P 1'
#
loop_
_entity.id
_entity.type
_entity.pdbx_description
1 polymer ?
#
loop_
_entity_poly.entity_id
_entity_poly.type
_entity_poly.pdbx_seq_one_letter_code
_entity_poly.pdbx_strand_id
1 'polypeptide(L)'
;MDLIVDEIKTFNQGLEPVGVPYWLTSKERRQNQRAGTVIVAFKSEKEANTVIQHSISIAGLRLKAEKMLRTPRTSQCSRCLGFGHRDIKCRKAFKCRLCAEEYSSKQHKCGASDSKDYETYLTIRNVRKES
;
A
#
# COMPACT_ATOMS: atom_id res chain seq x y z
N MET A 1 -16.69 7.17 15.92
CA MET A 1 -15.61 6.19 15.68
C MET A 1 -15.51 5.22 16.84
N ASP A 2 -15.91 5.66 18.04
CA ASP A 2 -15.98 4.86 19.26
C ASP A 2 -16.81 3.59 19.09
N LEU A 3 -17.92 3.68 18.34
CA LEU A 3 -18.74 2.52 17.96
C LEU A 3 -17.96 1.38 17.28
N ILE A 4 -16.93 1.69 16.46
CA ILE A 4 -16.13 0.63 15.81
C ILE A 4 -15.25 -0.09 16.84
N VAL A 5 -14.68 0.66 17.79
CA VAL A 5 -13.84 0.07 18.86
C VAL A 5 -14.69 -0.82 19.76
N ASP A 6 -15.86 -0.32 20.15
CA ASP A 6 -16.80 -1.06 21.01
C ASP A 6 -17.27 -2.34 20.31
N GLU A 7 -17.70 -2.26 19.04
CA GLU A 7 -18.08 -3.44 18.28
C GLU A 7 -16.94 -4.46 18.15
N ILE A 8 -15.71 -4.00 17.88
CA ILE A 8 -14.58 -4.93 17.78
C ILE A 8 -14.39 -5.68 19.10
N LYS A 9 -14.41 -4.96 20.23
CA LYS A 9 -14.27 -5.56 21.57
C LYS A 9 -15.42 -6.50 21.92
N THR A 10 -16.65 -6.14 21.58
CA THR A 10 -17.84 -6.94 21.87
C THR A 10 -17.88 -8.24 21.05
N PHE A 11 -17.58 -8.18 19.75
CA PHE A 11 -17.81 -9.29 18.83
C PHE A 11 -16.56 -10.10 18.47
N ASN A 12 -15.37 -9.69 18.90
CA ASN A 12 -14.11 -10.36 18.58
C ASN A 12 -13.28 -10.57 19.85
N GLN A 13 -13.63 -11.61 20.61
CA GLN A 13 -12.96 -11.93 21.88
C GLN A 13 -11.45 -12.04 21.71
N GLY A 14 -10.71 -11.38 22.61
CA GLY A 14 -9.25 -11.40 22.63
C GLY A 14 -8.57 -10.41 21.68
N LEU A 15 -9.31 -9.54 20.99
CA LEU A 15 -8.73 -8.43 20.24
C LEU A 15 -8.78 -7.13 21.04
N GLU A 16 -7.66 -6.42 21.12
CA GLU A 16 -7.57 -5.12 21.80
C GLU A 16 -7.15 -4.03 20.81
N PRO A 17 -8.12 -3.33 20.19
CA PRO A 17 -7.82 -2.15 19.38
C PRO A 17 -7.13 -1.07 20.22
N VAL A 18 -6.09 -0.46 19.66
CA VAL A 18 -5.35 0.63 20.29
C VAL A 18 -5.45 1.92 19.46
N GLY A 19 -5.57 3.04 20.17
CA GLY A 19 -5.77 4.35 19.54
C GLY A 19 -7.15 4.50 18.88
N VAL A 20 -7.31 5.59 18.14
CA VAL A 20 -8.57 5.92 17.46
C VAL A 20 -8.51 5.40 16.02
N PRO A 21 -9.40 4.48 15.61
CA PRO A 21 -9.51 4.08 14.22
C PRO A 21 -9.78 5.28 13.33
N TYR A 22 -9.26 5.26 12.10
CA TYR A 22 -9.49 6.33 11.13
C TYR A 22 -9.79 5.79 9.75
N TRP A 23 -10.58 6.54 8.99
CA TRP A 23 -10.91 6.20 7.62
C TRP A 23 -9.77 6.58 6.68
N LEU A 24 -9.41 5.68 5.77
CA LEU A 24 -8.36 5.93 4.79
C LEU A 24 -8.77 6.94 3.71
N THR A 25 -10.07 7.06 3.43
CA THR A 25 -10.64 8.02 2.47
C THR A 25 -11.15 9.28 3.18
N SER A 26 -11.36 10.38 2.45
CA SER A 26 -11.99 11.59 3.02
C SER A 26 -13.50 11.40 3.24
N LYS A 27 -14.11 12.27 4.03
CA LYS A 27 -15.55 12.20 4.33
C LYS A 27 -16.39 12.43 3.07
N GLU A 28 -16.01 13.38 2.21
CA GLU A 28 -16.71 13.68 0.95
C GLU A 28 -16.69 12.46 0.02
N ARG A 29 -15.54 11.79 -0.08
CA ARG A 29 -15.41 10.61 -0.93
C ARG A 29 -16.28 9.46 -0.42
N ARG A 30 -16.40 9.27 0.90
CA ARG A 30 -17.24 8.21 1.48
C ARG A 30 -18.73 8.40 1.21
N GLN A 31 -19.21 9.64 1.12
CA GLN A 31 -20.63 9.92 0.84
C GLN A 31 -21.09 9.31 -0.50
N ASN A 32 -20.17 9.21 -1.46
CA ASN A 32 -20.44 8.70 -2.80
C ASN A 32 -19.96 7.24 -3.00
N GLN A 33 -19.49 6.57 -1.95
CA GLN A 33 -18.94 5.21 -2.03
C GLN A 33 -19.81 4.22 -1.26
N ARG A 34 -20.08 3.06 -1.87
CA ARG A 34 -20.79 1.95 -1.22
C ARG A 34 -20.00 1.30 -0.08
N ALA A 35 -18.67 1.46 -0.06
CA ALA A 35 -17.79 0.86 0.92
C ALA A 35 -16.59 1.78 1.23
N GLY A 36 -16.08 1.69 2.45
CA GLY A 36 -14.91 2.43 2.92
C GLY A 36 -13.88 1.51 3.58
N THR A 37 -12.65 1.99 3.68
CA THR A 37 -11.57 1.30 4.41
C THR A 37 -11.28 2.04 5.70
N VAL A 38 -11.39 1.32 6.82
CA VAL A 38 -10.99 1.80 8.15
C VAL A 38 -9.65 1.18 8.53
N ILE A 39 -8.77 1.98 9.13
CA ILE A 39 -7.52 1.52 9.71
C ILE A 39 -7.71 1.36 11.21
N VAL A 40 -7.41 0.17 11.71
CA VAL A 40 -7.44 -0.18 13.12
C VAL A 40 -6.04 -0.66 13.50
N ALA A 41 -5.50 -0.14 14.61
CA ALA A 41 -4.27 -0.65 15.20
C ALA A 41 -4.60 -1.61 16.33
N PHE A 42 -3.79 -2.66 16.50
CA PHE A 42 -3.92 -3.65 17.57
C PHE A 42 -2.71 -3.59 18.49
N LYS A 43 -2.89 -4.09 19.72
CA LYS A 43 -1.84 -4.07 20.75
C LYS A 43 -0.63 -4.92 20.37
N SER A 44 -0.84 -6.02 19.66
CA SER A 44 0.22 -6.95 19.26
C SER A 44 0.17 -7.31 17.76
N GLU A 45 1.32 -7.68 17.21
CA GLU A 45 1.39 -8.22 15.83
C GLU A 45 0.64 -9.54 15.71
N LYS A 46 0.61 -10.34 16.79
CA LYS A 46 -0.16 -11.59 16.86
C LYS A 46 -1.65 -11.34 16.62
N GLU A 47 -2.25 -10.38 17.33
CA GLU A 47 -3.66 -9.99 17.13
C GLU A 47 -3.93 -9.52 15.71
N ALA A 48 -3.07 -8.65 15.16
CA ALA A 48 -3.20 -8.16 13.80
C ALA A 48 -3.14 -9.31 12.77
N ASN A 49 -2.24 -10.27 12.96
CA ASN A 49 -2.11 -11.43 12.08
C ASN A 49 -3.32 -12.38 12.21
N THR A 50 -3.85 -12.58 13.42
CA THR A 50 -5.09 -13.34 13.63
C THR A 50 -6.25 -12.72 12.85
N VAL A 51 -6.39 -11.39 12.88
CA VAL A 51 -7.42 -10.66 12.14
C VAL A 51 -7.25 -10.80 10.62
N ILE A 52 -6.00 -10.73 10.12
CA ILE A 52 -5.70 -10.91 8.69
C ILE A 52 -6.06 -12.34 8.24
N GLN A 53 -5.73 -13.36 9.04
CA GLN A 53 -5.99 -14.76 8.72
C GLN A 53 -7.48 -15.12 8.82
N HIS A 54 -8.13 -14.71 9.92
CA HIS A 54 -9.44 -15.21 10.29
C HIS A 54 -10.59 -14.23 10.04
N SER A 55 -10.36 -13.05 9.47
CA SER A 55 -11.34 -11.94 9.34
C SER A 55 -11.86 -11.40 10.68
N ILE A 56 -12.47 -10.21 10.64
CA ILE A 56 -13.00 -9.50 11.80
C ILE A 56 -14.50 -9.25 11.63
N SER A 57 -15.26 -9.32 12.72
CA SER A 57 -16.69 -8.95 12.74
C SER A 57 -16.87 -7.50 13.17
N ILE A 58 -17.51 -6.69 12.33
CA ILE A 58 -17.87 -5.28 12.60
C ILE A 58 -19.26 -5.05 12.00
N ALA A 59 -20.16 -4.41 12.74
CA ALA A 59 -21.56 -4.14 12.37
C ALA A 59 -22.32 -5.40 11.87
N GLY A 60 -22.06 -6.54 12.50
CA GLY A 60 -22.65 -7.84 12.10
C GLY A 60 -22.11 -8.44 10.79
N LEU A 61 -21.10 -7.80 10.16
CA LEU A 61 -20.48 -8.26 8.92
C LEU A 61 -19.11 -8.87 9.18
N ARG A 62 -18.81 -9.98 8.51
CA ARG A 62 -17.47 -10.59 8.51
C ARG A 62 -16.60 -9.97 7.42
N LEU A 63 -15.60 -9.19 7.82
CA LEU A 63 -14.75 -8.38 6.95
C LEU A 63 -13.34 -8.95 6.85
N LYS A 64 -12.79 -8.99 5.63
CA LYS A 64 -11.39 -9.35 5.39
C LYS A 64 -10.48 -8.15 5.72
N ALA A 65 -9.37 -8.43 6.39
CA ALA A 65 -8.37 -7.44 6.74
C ALA A 65 -7.05 -7.70 6.01
N GLU A 66 -6.31 -6.64 5.72
CA GLU A 66 -4.98 -6.68 5.13
C GLU A 66 -4.02 -5.83 5.98
N LYS A 67 -2.73 -6.19 5.99
CA LYS A 67 -1.70 -5.34 6.61
C LYS A 67 -1.70 -3.98 5.93
N MET A 68 -1.79 -2.91 6.72
CA MET A 68 -1.66 -1.56 6.18
C MET A 68 -0.25 -1.37 5.68
N LEU A 69 -0.13 -1.13 4.39
CA LEU A 69 1.14 -0.91 3.74
C LEU A 69 1.22 0.56 3.34
N ARG A 70 2.12 1.30 4.00
CA ARG A 70 2.38 2.70 3.66
C ARG A 70 3.02 2.74 2.28
N THR A 71 2.32 3.33 1.31
CA THR A 71 2.92 3.71 0.04
C THR A 71 3.18 5.21 0.13
N PRO A 72 4.44 5.65 0.25
CA PRO A 72 4.76 7.07 0.22
C PRO A 72 4.17 7.72 -1.03
N ARG A 73 3.69 8.96 -0.92
CA ARG A 73 3.23 9.72 -2.08
C ARG A 73 4.35 9.92 -3.11
N THR A 74 5.61 9.86 -2.66
CA THR A 74 6.82 9.94 -3.48
C THR A 74 7.21 8.62 -4.13
N SER A 75 6.56 7.50 -3.79
CA SER A 75 6.85 6.20 -4.39
C SER A 75 6.42 6.22 -5.86
N GLN A 76 7.38 6.02 -6.76
CA GLN A 76 7.13 5.89 -8.18
C GLN A 76 6.78 4.43 -8.53
N CYS A 77 5.73 4.25 -9.33
CA CYS A 77 5.34 2.96 -9.87
C CYS A 77 6.28 2.56 -11.02
N SER A 78 6.90 1.38 -10.96
CA SER A 78 7.74 0.84 -12.03
C SER A 78 6.97 0.53 -13.32
N ARG A 79 5.66 0.26 -13.20
CA ARG A 79 4.80 -0.06 -14.33
C ARG A 79 4.43 1.19 -15.11
N CYS A 80 3.84 2.21 -14.47
CA CYS A 80 3.27 3.35 -15.19
C CYS A 80 4.00 4.68 -14.98
N LEU A 81 5.08 4.69 -14.20
CA LEU A 81 5.87 5.88 -13.80
C LEU A 81 5.12 6.94 -12.98
N GLY A 82 3.82 6.73 -12.71
CA GLY A 82 3.03 7.57 -11.81
C GLY A 82 3.37 7.33 -10.33
N PHE A 83 2.96 8.25 -9.48
CA PHE A 83 3.30 8.25 -8.07
C PHE A 83 2.16 7.75 -7.16
N GLY A 84 2.48 7.44 -5.90
CA GLY A 84 1.52 7.24 -4.82
C GLY A 84 0.75 5.91 -4.87
N HIS A 85 1.24 4.93 -5.64
CA HIS A 85 0.68 3.58 -5.68
C HIS A 85 1.79 2.56 -5.95
N ARG A 86 1.51 1.29 -5.61
CA ARG A 86 2.45 0.18 -5.82
C ARG A 86 2.16 -0.58 -7.10
N ASP A 87 3.23 -1.12 -7.67
CA ASP A 87 3.24 -1.87 -8.93
C ASP A 87 2.23 -3.01 -8.94
N ILE A 88 2.14 -3.75 -7.81
CA ILE A 88 1.24 -4.89 -7.63
C ILE A 88 -0.24 -4.48 -7.79
N LYS A 89 -0.61 -3.26 -7.40
CA LYS A 89 -1.99 -2.74 -7.53
C LYS A 89 -2.18 -1.87 -8.79
N CYS A 90 -1.15 -1.71 -9.62
CA CYS A 90 -1.20 -0.86 -10.81
C CYS A 90 -1.85 -1.59 -11.99
N ARG A 91 -2.91 -0.99 -12.55
CA ARG A 91 -3.64 -1.49 -13.72
C ARG A 91 -3.38 -0.69 -15.00
N LYS A 92 -2.51 0.31 -14.96
CA LYS A 92 -2.16 1.17 -16.10
C LYS A 92 -1.22 0.45 -17.07
N ALA A 93 -1.10 0.96 -18.29
CA ALA A 93 -0.13 0.50 -19.27
C ALA A 93 1.31 0.60 -18.74
N PHE A 94 2.19 -0.28 -19.25
CA PHE A 94 3.61 -0.18 -18.95
C PHE A 94 4.20 1.05 -19.64
N LYS A 95 5.11 1.74 -18.96
CA LYS A 95 5.85 2.88 -19.48
C LYS A 95 7.36 2.67 -19.29
N CYS A 96 8.13 3.03 -20.30
CA CYS A 96 9.58 2.88 -20.31
C CYS A 96 10.21 3.91 -19.38
N ARG A 97 11.08 3.48 -18.46
CA ARG A 97 11.76 4.37 -17.50
C ARG A 97 12.73 5.35 -18.15
N LEU A 98 13.15 5.08 -19.39
CA LEU A 98 14.13 5.88 -20.12
C LEU A 98 13.47 6.98 -20.97
N CYS A 99 12.37 6.67 -21.65
CA CYS A 99 11.72 7.61 -22.58
C CYS A 99 10.22 7.84 -22.31
N ALA A 100 9.66 7.26 -21.24
CA ALA A 100 8.25 7.39 -20.82
C ALA A 100 7.17 6.87 -21.78
N GLU A 101 7.57 6.26 -22.91
CA GLU A 101 6.69 5.65 -23.90
C GLU A 101 6.01 4.36 -23.42
N GLU A 102 4.88 3.99 -24.03
CA GLU A 102 4.01 2.89 -23.59
C GLU A 102 4.52 1.48 -23.94
N TYR A 103 5.68 1.13 -23.40
CA TYR A 103 6.22 -0.22 -23.46
C TYR A 103 7.08 -0.52 -22.22
N SER A 104 7.40 -1.81 -22.00
CA SER A 104 8.25 -2.20 -20.88
C SER A 104 9.67 -1.69 -21.07
N SER A 105 10.33 -1.21 -20.01
CA SER A 105 11.75 -0.79 -20.12
C SER A 105 12.67 -1.91 -20.66
N LYS A 106 12.27 -3.18 -20.52
CA LYS A 106 12.96 -4.34 -21.13
C LYS A 106 12.91 -4.38 -22.65
N GLN A 107 11.92 -3.73 -23.26
CA GLN A 107 11.70 -3.66 -24.71
C GLN A 107 12.28 -2.37 -25.30
N HIS A 108 12.97 -1.56 -24.50
CA HIS A 108 13.61 -0.35 -24.98
C HIS A 108 14.73 -0.70 -25.94
N LYS A 109 14.63 -0.17 -27.16
CA LYS A 109 15.71 -0.20 -28.15
C LYS A 109 16.18 1.24 -28.31
N CYS A 110 17.23 1.61 -27.59
CA CYS A 110 17.87 2.90 -27.84
C CYS A 110 18.62 2.81 -29.16
N GLY A 111 18.53 3.85 -30.00
CA GLY A 111 19.17 3.92 -31.33
C GLY A 111 20.69 4.13 -31.27
N ALA A 112 21.38 3.43 -30.39
CA ALA A 112 22.84 3.33 -30.40
C ALA A 112 23.21 1.85 -30.30
N SER A 113 23.90 1.38 -31.33
CA SER A 113 24.64 0.12 -31.42
C SER A 113 25.07 -0.46 -30.08
N ASP A 114 24.81 -1.76 -29.88
CA ASP A 114 25.42 -2.65 -28.89
C ASP A 114 25.89 -2.00 -27.60
N SER A 115 25.01 -1.90 -26.61
CA SER A 115 25.43 -1.80 -25.22
C SER A 115 24.79 -2.93 -24.41
N LYS A 116 25.67 -3.86 -24.05
CA LYS A 116 25.46 -5.06 -23.25
C LYS A 116 24.70 -4.75 -21.97
N ASP A 117 23.95 -5.75 -21.51
CA ASP A 117 23.27 -5.81 -20.22
C ASP A 117 24.01 -5.08 -19.09
N TYR A 118 23.48 -3.95 -18.64
CA TYR A 118 23.85 -3.38 -17.34
C TYR A 118 22.87 -3.93 -16.29
N GLU A 119 23.22 -5.08 -15.74
CA GLU A 119 22.68 -5.51 -14.44
C GLU A 119 23.20 -4.59 -13.33
N THR A 120 22.31 -4.29 -12.38
CA THR A 120 22.60 -3.85 -11.00
C THR A 120 22.92 -2.36 -10.78
N TYR A 121 21.93 -1.62 -10.27
CA TYR A 121 22.19 -0.39 -9.50
C TYR A 121 22.59 -0.78 -8.07
N LEU A 122 23.82 -0.48 -7.68
CA LEU A 122 24.26 -0.53 -6.27
C LEU A 122 23.56 0.58 -5.48
N THR A 123 22.97 0.23 -4.33
CA THR A 123 22.49 1.23 -3.36
C THR A 123 23.63 1.57 -2.40
N ILE A 124 24.30 2.70 -2.59
CA ILE A 124 25.29 3.22 -1.63
C ILE A 124 24.52 3.92 -0.49
N ARG A 125 24.60 3.39 0.73
CA ARG A 125 24.13 4.05 1.96
C ARG A 125 25.35 4.49 2.78
N ASN A 126 25.22 5.64 3.47
CA ASN A 126 26.24 6.33 4.28
C ASN A 126 27.31 7.13 3.51
N VAL A 127 26.89 8.07 2.65
CA VAL A 127 27.78 9.19 2.30
C VAL A 127 27.71 10.21 3.44
N ARG A 128 28.76 10.31 4.25
CA ARG A 128 28.91 11.40 5.22
C ARG A 128 29.17 12.69 4.44
N LYS A 129 28.44 13.75 4.77
CA LYS A 129 28.72 15.10 4.30
C LYS A 129 29.97 15.57 5.04
N GLU A 130 31.06 15.83 4.33
CA GLU A 130 32.16 16.60 4.91
C GLU A 130 31.77 18.09 4.95
N SER A 131 31.94 18.65 6.14
CA SER A 131 32.01 20.05 6.59
C SER A 131 31.21 21.11 5.84
#